data_AF-A0A2H6EHC8-F1
#
_entry.id   AF-A0A2H6EHC8-F1
#
_cell.length_a   1.000
_cell.length_b   1.000
_cell.length_c   1.000
_cell.angle_alpha   90.00
_cell.angle_beta   90.00
_cell.angle_gamma   90.00
#
_symmetry.space_group_name_H-M   'P 1'
#
loop_
_entity.id
_entity.type
_entity.pdbx_description
1 polymer ?
#
loop_
_entity_poly.entity_id
_entity_poly.type
_entity_poly.pdbx_seq_one_letter_code
_entity_poly.pdbx_strand_id
1 'polypeptide(L)'
;MNQESFPLGSLIFFSTETGDAWVLDCEDELALCLAKDGEEQSFTIIDTPAQFSIDWNSNYYIVGEKFIIIEPSGKIRTIIGYPIMQILQTSKTENE
;
A
#
# COMPACT_ATOMS: atom_id res chain seq x y z
N MET A 1 30.33 -18.05 -2.95
CA MET A 1 29.66 -16.82 -3.42
C MET A 1 28.29 -16.89 -2.78
N ASN A 2 28.07 -16.13 -1.70
CA ASN A 2 26.80 -16.17 -1.00
C ASN A 2 25.80 -15.40 -1.86
N GLN A 3 24.75 -16.07 -2.29
CA GLN A 3 23.65 -15.45 -3.02
C GLN A 3 22.80 -14.75 -1.95
N GLU A 4 22.87 -13.42 -1.90
CA GLU A 4 21.94 -12.65 -1.08
C GLU A 4 20.60 -12.66 -1.83
N SER A 5 19.63 -13.38 -1.28
CA SER A 5 18.23 -13.27 -1.68
C SER A 5 17.69 -11.98 -1.07
N PHE A 6 17.44 -10.98 -1.89
CA PHE A 6 16.60 -9.85 -1.48
C PHE A 6 15.15 -10.35 -1.47
N PRO A 7 14.37 -10.13 -0.41
CA PRO A 7 12.93 -10.37 -0.44
C PRO A 7 12.31 -9.61 -1.62
N LEU A 8 11.29 -10.19 -2.24
CA LEU A 8 10.55 -9.46 -3.27
C LEU A 8 9.61 -8.52 -2.52
N GLY A 9 9.77 -7.20 -2.73
CA GLY A 9 8.89 -6.22 -2.09
C GLY A 9 7.42 -6.61 -2.22
N SER A 10 6.76 -6.81 -1.08
CA SER A 10 5.41 -7.34 -1.04
C SER A 10 4.40 -6.22 -1.24
N LEU A 11 3.91 -6.09 -2.48
CA LEU A 11 2.80 -5.22 -2.80
C LEU A 11 1.47 -5.86 -2.39
N ILE A 12 0.70 -5.17 -1.55
CA ILE A 12 -0.66 -5.57 -1.19
C ILE A 12 -1.65 -4.73 -1.96
N PHE A 13 -2.57 -5.42 -2.65
CA PHE A 13 -3.73 -4.82 -3.29
C PHE A 13 -4.97 -5.21 -2.48
N PHE A 14 -5.79 -4.24 -2.09
CA PHE A 14 -7.07 -4.53 -1.46
C PHE A 14 -8.12 -3.51 -1.85
N SER A 15 -9.38 -3.91 -1.72
CA SER A 15 -10.54 -3.03 -1.79
C SER A 15 -11.49 -3.28 -0.63
N THR A 16 -12.40 -2.34 -0.40
CA THR A 16 -13.44 -2.43 0.63
C THR A 16 -14.83 -2.43 0.01
N GLU A 17 -15.82 -2.89 0.77
CA GLU A 17 -17.23 -2.83 0.35
C GLU A 17 -17.72 -1.40 0.13
N THR A 18 -17.09 -0.41 0.79
CA THR A 18 -17.40 1.01 0.60
C THR A 18 -16.82 1.60 -0.68
N GLY A 19 -16.04 0.82 -1.44
CA GLY A 19 -15.49 1.24 -2.73
C GLY A 19 -14.12 1.90 -2.67
N ASP A 20 -13.43 1.83 -1.52
CA ASP A 20 -12.03 2.24 -1.47
C ASP A 20 -11.13 1.14 -2.05
N ALA A 21 -10.08 1.51 -2.76
CA ALA A 21 -9.07 0.59 -3.27
C ALA A 21 -7.67 1.17 -3.10
N TRP A 22 -6.71 0.33 -2.72
CA TRP A 22 -5.36 0.74 -2.37
C TRP A 22 -4.31 -0.25 -2.87
N VAL A 23 -3.12 0.28 -3.15
CA VAL A 23 -1.87 -0.47 -3.22
C VAL A 23 -0.99 -0.05 -2.05
N LEU A 24 -0.40 -1.02 -1.35
CA LEU A 24 0.56 -0.80 -0.29
C LEU A 24 1.90 -1.41 -0.66
N ASP A 25 2.97 -0.66 -0.40
CA ASP A 25 4.32 -1.19 -0.30
C ASP A 25 4.62 -1.48 1.19
N CYS A 26 4.72 -2.76 1.54
CA CYS A 26 4.92 -3.15 2.93
C CYS A 26 6.35 -2.94 3.43
N GLU A 27 7.33 -2.86 2.54
CA GLU A 27 8.74 -2.69 2.94
C GLU A 27 9.03 -1.24 3.31
N ASP A 28 8.54 -0.31 2.48
CA ASP A 28 8.78 1.13 2.64
C ASP A 28 7.61 1.88 3.32
N GLU A 29 6.57 1.16 3.75
CA GLU A 29 5.37 1.71 4.38
C GLU A 29 4.67 2.78 3.51
N LEU A 30 4.65 2.55 2.19
CA LEU A 30 4.07 3.45 1.20
C LEU A 30 2.67 3.00 0.82
N ALA A 31 1.81 3.98 0.52
CA ALA A 31 0.45 3.72 0.10
C ALA A 31 0.08 4.59 -1.09
N LEU A 32 -0.72 4.02 -1.98
CA LEU A 32 -1.35 4.72 -3.08
C LEU A 32 -2.83 4.38 -3.10
N CYS A 33 -3.68 5.41 -3.03
CA CYS A 33 -5.12 5.26 -3.18
C CYS A 33 -5.44 5.15 -4.67
N LEU A 34 -6.05 4.04 -5.09
CA LEU A 34 -6.50 3.80 -6.47
C LEU A 34 -7.94 4.26 -6.67
N ALA A 35 -8.79 4.04 -5.66
CA ALA A 35 -10.17 4.48 -5.66
C ALA A 35 -10.58 4.89 -4.25
N LYS A 36 -11.49 5.86 -4.17
CA LYS A 36 -12.09 6.33 -2.93
C LYS A 36 -13.59 6.45 -3.10
N ASP A 37 -14.36 5.77 -2.24
CA ASP A 37 -15.83 5.72 -2.30
C ASP A 37 -16.35 5.32 -3.70
N GLY A 38 -15.61 4.46 -4.40
CA GLY A 38 -15.90 4.02 -5.77
C GLY A 38 -15.38 4.93 -6.89
N GLU A 39 -14.83 6.10 -6.56
CA GLU A 39 -14.30 7.06 -7.53
C GLU A 39 -12.79 6.84 -7.75
N GLU A 40 -12.38 6.71 -9.01
CA GLU A 40 -10.97 6.59 -9.40
C GLU A 40 -10.15 7.81 -8.92
N GLN A 41 -8.96 7.55 -8.37
CA GLN A 41 -8.01 8.60 -7.98
C GLN A 41 -6.93 8.75 -9.04
N SER A 42 -6.39 9.96 -9.18
CA SER A 42 -5.23 10.19 -10.06
C SER A 42 -3.95 9.62 -9.44
N PHE A 43 -3.25 8.78 -10.20
CA PHE A 43 -1.95 8.23 -9.84
C PHE A 43 -1.07 8.06 -11.08
N THR A 44 0.24 7.87 -10.87
CA THR A 44 1.20 7.66 -11.95
C THR A 44 1.90 6.33 -11.78
N ILE A 45 1.83 5.49 -12.82
CA ILE A 45 2.67 4.30 -12.98
C ILE A 45 3.56 4.56 -14.20
N ILE A 46 4.87 4.47 -13.99
CA ILE A 46 5.87 4.56 -15.05
C ILE A 46 6.21 3.14 -15.45
N ASP A 47 5.80 2.74 -16.66
CA ASP A 47 6.13 1.45 -17.24
C ASP A 47 6.79 1.69 -18.60
N THR A 48 8.11 1.49 -18.64
CA THR A 48 8.94 1.62 -19.84
C THR A 48 9.86 0.41 -19.93
N PRO A 49 10.43 0.10 -21.11
CA PRO A 49 11.38 -1.01 -21.23
C PRO A 49 12.62 -0.89 -20.32
N ALA A 50 12.93 0.31 -19.83
CA ALA A 50 14.09 0.58 -18.98
C ALA A 50 13.75 0.74 -17.49
N GLN A 51 12.47 0.92 -17.14
CA GLN A 51 12.05 1.29 -15.78
C GLN A 51 10.59 0.93 -15.54
N PHE A 52 10.32 0.33 -14.38
CA PHE A 52 8.99 0.19 -13.80
C PHE A 52 8.97 0.87 -12.42
N SER A 53 8.08 1.83 -12.18
CA SER A 53 7.94 2.48 -10.87
C SER A 53 6.55 3.06 -10.63
N ILE A 54 6.11 3.03 -9.38
CA ILE A 54 4.89 3.68 -8.91
C ILE A 54 5.29 5.01 -8.26
N ASP A 55 4.61 6.10 -8.61
CA ASP A 55 4.76 7.39 -7.92
C ASP A 55 3.95 7.39 -6.62
N TRP A 56 4.57 6.88 -5.56
CA TRP A 56 3.97 6.81 -4.24
C TRP A 56 3.71 8.19 -3.66
N ASN A 57 2.49 8.43 -3.16
CA ASN A 57 2.08 9.76 -2.71
C ASN A 57 1.53 9.78 -1.28
N SER A 58 1.81 8.76 -0.47
CA SER A 58 1.45 8.71 0.94
C SER A 58 2.28 7.67 1.68
N ASN A 59 2.49 7.89 2.98
CA ASN A 59 2.87 6.84 3.92
C ASN A 59 1.63 6.28 4.60
N TYR A 60 1.70 5.03 5.06
CA TYR A 60 0.67 4.45 5.91
C TYR A 60 1.23 3.84 7.18
N TYR A 61 0.38 3.80 8.21
CA TYR A 61 0.65 3.08 9.46
C TYR A 61 -0.59 2.34 9.91
N ILE A 62 -0.39 1.16 10.49
CA ILE A 62 -1.45 0.39 11.12
C ILE A 62 -1.25 0.43 12.63
N VAL A 63 -2.24 0.97 13.36
CA VAL A 63 -2.23 1.04 14.82
C VAL A 63 -3.52 0.46 15.37
N GLY A 64 -3.47 -0.77 15.88
CA GLY A 64 -4.67 -1.51 16.25
C GLY A 64 -5.56 -1.73 15.02
N GLU A 65 -6.81 -1.28 15.08
CA GLU A 65 -7.78 -1.37 13.98
C GLU A 65 -7.75 -0.15 13.04
N LYS A 66 -6.79 0.76 13.24
CA LYS A 66 -6.71 2.03 12.52
C LYS A 66 -5.76 1.92 11.35
N PHE A 67 -6.25 2.28 10.17
CA PHE A 67 -5.43 2.55 9.00
C PHE A 67 -5.16 4.05 8.91
N ILE A 68 -3.92 4.47 9.12
CA ILE A 68 -3.53 5.88 9.15
C ILE A 68 -2.78 6.21 7.86
N ILE A 69 -3.17 7.29 7.19
CA ILE A 69 -2.52 7.81 5.99
C ILE A 69 -1.93 9.17 6.28
N ILE A 70 -0.71 9.40 5.80
CA ILE A 70 -0.04 10.69 5.83
C ILE A 70 0.32 11.08 4.39
N GLU A 71 -0.32 12.13 3.89
CA GLU A 71 -0.01 12.70 2.57
C GLU A 71 1.23 13.62 2.64
N PRO A 72 1.92 13.86 1.51
CA PRO A 72 3.04 14.81 1.41
C PRO A 72 2.70 16.22 1.89
N SER A 73 1.42 16.61 1.83
CA SER A 73 0.92 17.88 2.34
C SER A 73 0.96 17.98 3.88
N GLY A 74 1.23 16.88 4.58
CA GLY A 74 1.11 16.74 6.03
C GLY A 74 -0.32 16.42 6.49
N LYS A 75 -1.28 16.29 5.57
CA LYS A 75 -2.65 15.88 5.89
C LYS A 75 -2.66 14.44 6.39
N ILE A 76 -3.21 14.24 7.58
CA ILE A 76 -3.37 12.93 8.20
C ILE A 76 -4.84 12.50 8.10
N ARG A 77 -5.07 11.25 7.67
CA ARG A 77 -6.38 10.58 7.75
C ARG A 77 -6.29 9.34 8.61
N THR A 78 -7.32 9.09 9.39
CA THR A 78 -7.49 7.83 10.14
C THR A 78 -8.75 7.15 9.64
N ILE A 79 -8.61 5.93 9.16
CA ILE A 79 -9.69 5.12 8.58
C ILE A 79 -9.88 3.90 9.45
N ILE A 80 -11.15 3.57 9.73
CA ILE A 80 -11.58 2.44 10.54
C ILE A 80 -12.45 1.54 9.67
N GLY A 81 -12.39 0.22 9.90
CA GLY A 81 -13.21 -0.76 9.18
C GLY A 81 -12.54 -1.35 7.93
N TYR A 82 -11.31 -0.96 7.63
CA TYR A 82 -10.49 -1.65 6.62
C TYR A 82 -10.07 -3.05 7.11
N PRO A 83 -9.76 -3.99 6.19
CA PRO A 83 -9.43 -5.38 6.52
C PRO A 83 -8.01 -5.52 7.09
N ILE A 84 -7.75 -4.89 8.25
CA ILE A 84 -6.42 -4.80 8.87
C ILE A 84 -5.81 -6.17 9.14
N MET A 85 -6.60 -7.13 9.63
CA MET A 85 -6.07 -8.47 9.93
C MET A 85 -5.55 -9.17 8.67
N GLN A 86 -6.28 -9.07 7.57
CA GLN A 86 -5.90 -9.66 6.29
C GLN A 86 -4.66 -8.96 5.72
N ILE A 87 -4.60 -7.63 5.79
CA ILE A 87 -3.43 -6.85 5.36
C ILE A 87 -2.18 -7.31 6.13
N LEU A 88 -2.27 -7.42 7.47
CA LEU A 88 -1.15 -7.85 8.32
C LEU A 88 -0.78 -9.33 8.17
N GLN A 89 -1.70 -10.19 7.73
CA GLN A 89 -1.41 -11.58 7.41
C GLN A 89 -0.66 -11.67 6.09
N THR A 90 -1.16 -11.00 5.05
CA THR A 90 -0.53 -10.97 3.73
C THR A 90 0.88 -10.41 3.80
N SER A 91 1.11 -9.33 4.57
CA SER A 91 2.43 -8.70 4.70
C SER A 91 3.50 -9.57 5.38
N LYS A 92 3.14 -10.70 6.00
CA LYS A 92 4.06 -11.60 6.70
C LYS A 92 4.44 -12.85 5.89
N THR A 93 3.87 -13.03 4.69
CA THR A 93 3.84 -14.35 4.00
C THR A 93 5.12 -14.70 3.21
N GLU A 94 6.27 -14.10 3.50
CA GLU A 94 7.54 -14.43 2.80
C GLU A 94 8.47 -15.38 3.57
N ASN A 95 8.00 -16.09 4.60
CA ASN A 95 8.82 -17.05 5.34
C ASN A 95 8.13 -18.41 5.52
N GLU A 96 7.97 -19.19 4.45
CA GLU A 96 7.81 -20.66 4.51
C GLU A 96 8.65 -21.36 3.42
#